data_AF-A0AAU7DZJ9-F1
#
_entry.id   AF-A0AAU7DZJ9-F1
#
_cell.length_a   1.000
_cell.length_b   1.000
_cell.length_c   1.000
_cell.angle_alpha   90.00
_cell.angle_beta   90.00
_cell.angle_gamma   90.00
#
_symmetry.space_group_name_H-M   'P 1'
#
loop_
_entity.id
_entity.type
_entity.pdbx_description
1 polymer ?
#
loop_
_entity_poly.entity_id
_entity_poly.type
_entity_poly.pdbx_seq_one_letter_code
_entity_poly.pdbx_strand_id
1 'polypeptide(L)'
;MSMPHSRKAFLTEPGQQLLSFAGPNDVIELLDERPVAWAHLTGLDEKQVMTNPLLTIPLPLYVSHRNPYDPAVATDPRVYFPDVKPEALWHPLFWLPSRLADIRSVNVTSPNDDEWACRVAIQMVATGMYDPTSGTWYDVLAAYGLDVNDPADLARITAWQRGGADPILDTIDLDDEFRPEGTDVPLNWDQELLVEAAYNAHVADFTSGLARPAMWGRFARDLYTDYNPFREPNIGVDDETLAEYVGALIQVGLRSVAEARHPGDGAPRITEWAMADVSLTPGMSAEEIQAGPLAMACDLLHSTALQYEQAMNAGRDFVELLEEM
;
A
#
# COMPACT_ATOMS: atom_id res chain seq x y z
N MET A 1 -30.10 9.93 15.50
CA MET A 1 -29.71 10.50 14.19
C MET A 1 -28.21 10.47 14.17
N SER A 2 -27.59 9.59 13.37
CA SER A 2 -26.14 9.60 13.21
C SER A 2 -25.76 10.94 12.58
N MET A 3 -24.84 11.67 13.19
CA MET A 3 -24.27 12.86 12.55
C MET A 3 -23.50 12.37 11.33
N PRO A 4 -23.59 13.04 10.16
CA PRO A 4 -22.75 12.67 9.03
C PRO A 4 -21.29 12.75 9.47
N HIS A 5 -20.59 11.62 9.42
CA HIS A 5 -19.20 11.53 9.84
C HIS A 5 -18.34 12.43 8.93
N SER A 6 -17.44 13.21 9.52
CA SER A 6 -16.50 14.04 8.78
C SER A 6 -15.56 13.16 7.95
N ARG A 7 -15.27 13.58 6.72
CA ARG A 7 -14.38 12.87 5.81
C ARG A 7 -13.36 13.82 5.18
N LYS A 8 -12.17 13.30 4.88
CA LYS A 8 -11.04 14.07 4.32
C LYS A 8 -10.47 13.37 3.07
N ALA A 9 -10.22 14.14 2.03
CA ALA A 9 -9.47 13.66 0.87
C ALA A 9 -7.97 13.62 1.21
N PHE A 10 -7.30 12.51 0.89
CA PHE A 10 -5.85 12.38 1.09
C PHE A 10 -5.26 11.28 0.21
N LEU A 11 -4.25 11.62 -0.60
CA LEU A 11 -3.51 10.75 -1.54
C LEU A 11 -4.37 9.87 -2.46
N THR A 12 -5.64 10.23 -2.61
CA THR A 12 -6.63 9.48 -3.34
C THR A 12 -7.56 10.42 -4.07
N GLU A 13 -8.07 9.97 -5.21
CA GLU A 13 -9.01 10.71 -6.05
C GLU A 13 -10.40 10.06 -6.02
N PRO A 14 -11.48 10.81 -6.33
CA PRO A 14 -12.80 10.23 -6.52
C PRO A 14 -12.79 9.09 -7.55
N GLY A 15 -13.36 7.94 -7.18
CA GLY A 15 -13.36 6.72 -7.98
C GLY A 15 -12.13 5.83 -7.81
N GLN A 16 -11.12 6.25 -7.04
CA GLN A 16 -9.90 5.45 -6.84
C GLN A 16 -10.15 4.32 -5.83
N GLN A 17 -9.68 3.12 -6.14
CA GLN A 17 -9.70 1.98 -5.22
C GLN A 17 -8.42 1.95 -4.37
N LEU A 18 -8.47 1.40 -3.15
CA LEU A 18 -7.25 1.20 -2.34
C LEU A 18 -6.43 0.02 -2.83
N LEU A 19 -7.11 -1.08 -3.15
CA LEU A 19 -6.54 -2.16 -3.94
C LEU A 19 -6.55 -1.68 -5.38
N SER A 20 -5.42 -1.17 -5.84
CA SER A 20 -5.39 -0.57 -7.15
C SER A 20 -4.51 -1.35 -8.08
N PHE A 21 -5.13 -1.69 -9.20
CA PHE A 21 -4.46 -1.81 -10.46
C PHE A 21 -4.61 -0.41 -11.10
N ALA A 22 -3.79 0.56 -10.71
CA ALA A 22 -3.96 1.96 -11.11
C ALA A 22 -3.49 2.20 -12.55
N GLY A 23 -3.93 3.28 -13.20
CA GLY A 23 -3.77 3.55 -14.64
C GLY A 23 -2.31 3.59 -15.11
N PRO A 24 -2.06 3.58 -16.44
CA PRO A 24 -0.72 3.39 -17.00
C PRO A 24 0.34 4.43 -16.61
N ASN A 25 0.00 5.52 -15.90
CA ASN A 25 0.94 6.57 -15.49
C ASN A 25 1.21 6.63 -13.96
N ASP A 26 0.63 5.71 -13.17
CA ASP A 26 0.55 5.89 -11.72
C ASP A 26 1.73 5.24 -10.98
N VAL A 27 2.61 4.47 -11.63
CA VAL A 27 3.64 3.67 -10.93
C VAL A 27 4.68 4.56 -10.24
N ILE A 28 5.11 5.65 -10.89
CA ILE A 28 6.03 6.62 -10.28
C ILE A 28 5.33 7.37 -9.15
N GLU A 29 4.09 7.81 -9.37
CA GLU A 29 3.30 8.48 -8.33
C GLU A 29 3.14 7.59 -7.08
N LEU A 30 2.83 6.30 -7.27
CA LEU A 30 2.64 5.31 -6.21
C LEU A 30 3.93 5.01 -5.43
N LEU A 31 5.06 4.91 -6.12
CA LEU A 31 6.32 4.45 -5.53
C LEU A 31 7.25 5.59 -5.09
N ASP A 32 6.99 6.83 -5.51
CA ASP A 32 7.84 7.98 -5.19
C ASP A 32 7.02 9.14 -4.60
N GLU A 33 6.05 9.68 -5.34
CA GLU A 33 5.34 10.89 -4.92
C GLU A 33 4.45 10.68 -3.68
N ARG A 34 3.67 9.60 -3.63
CA ARG A 34 2.77 9.31 -2.51
C ARG A 34 3.51 8.96 -1.23
N PRO A 35 4.59 8.15 -1.24
CA PRO A 35 5.44 7.97 -0.07
C PRO A 35 6.00 9.28 0.46
N VAL A 36 6.46 10.18 -0.42
CA VAL A 36 6.96 11.52 -0.03
C VAL A 36 5.84 12.36 0.60
N ALA A 37 4.66 12.40 -0.01
CA ALA A 37 3.52 13.14 0.51
C ALA A 37 3.00 12.56 1.84
N TRP A 38 3.01 11.23 1.98
CA TRP A 38 2.71 10.54 3.24
C TRP A 38 3.71 10.90 4.33
N ALA A 39 5.02 10.84 4.05
CA ALA A 39 6.07 11.23 4.98
C ALA A 39 5.95 12.73 5.36
N HIS A 40 5.57 13.59 4.42
CA HIS A 40 5.34 14.99 4.71
C HIS A 40 4.18 15.21 5.69
N LEU A 41 3.05 14.52 5.50
CA LEU A 41 1.89 14.62 6.40
C LEU A 41 2.21 14.03 7.78
N THR A 42 2.79 12.83 7.81
CA THR A 42 2.87 12.00 9.02
C THR A 42 4.15 12.22 9.80
N GLY A 43 5.23 12.66 9.16
CA GLY A 43 6.56 12.70 9.76
C GLY A 43 7.22 11.32 9.91
N LEU A 44 6.59 10.24 9.44
CA LEU A 44 7.18 8.90 9.46
C LEU A 44 8.27 8.78 8.41
N ASP A 45 9.32 8.02 8.74
CA ASP A 45 10.38 7.66 7.80
C ASP A 45 9.99 6.47 6.90
N GLU A 46 10.83 6.21 5.89
CA GLU A 46 10.64 5.11 4.93
C GLU A 46 10.63 3.70 5.57
N LYS A 47 11.18 3.53 6.77
CA LYS A 47 11.26 2.25 7.48
C LYS A 47 10.06 2.02 8.38
N GLN A 48 9.30 3.08 8.65
CA GLN A 48 8.07 3.07 9.42
C GLN A 48 6.83 2.95 8.52
N VAL A 49 7.04 2.83 7.21
CA VAL A 49 5.97 2.79 6.22
C VAL A 49 6.24 1.66 5.23
N MET A 50 5.20 0.91 4.91
CA MET A 50 5.20 -0.08 3.85
C MET A 50 4.63 0.54 2.60
N THR A 51 5.38 0.46 1.51
CA THR A 51 4.89 0.73 0.17
C THR A 51 4.66 -0.61 -0.52
N ASN A 52 3.50 -0.77 -1.14
CA ASN A 52 3.14 -2.01 -1.80
C ASN A 52 2.53 -1.69 -3.16
N PRO A 53 3.05 -2.28 -4.25
CA PRO A 53 2.44 -2.21 -5.58
C PRO A 53 0.94 -2.56 -5.65
N LEU A 54 0.41 -3.35 -4.71
CA LEU A 54 -1.03 -3.66 -4.61
C LEU A 54 -1.86 -2.49 -4.06
N LEU A 55 -1.21 -1.50 -3.45
CA LEU A 55 -1.86 -0.44 -2.70
C LEU A 55 -1.64 0.94 -3.32
N THR A 56 -2.73 1.68 -3.33
CA THR A 56 -2.80 3.09 -3.71
C THR A 56 -2.07 4.00 -2.73
N ILE A 57 -2.00 3.62 -1.46
CA ILE A 57 -1.43 4.47 -0.41
C ILE A 57 -0.37 3.71 0.40
N PRO A 58 0.63 4.42 0.94
CA PRO A 58 1.54 3.83 1.90
C PRO A 58 0.81 3.44 3.19
N LEU A 59 1.18 2.31 3.79
CA LEU A 59 0.65 1.88 5.08
C LEU A 59 1.66 2.10 6.22
N PRO A 60 1.27 2.69 7.35
CA PRO A 60 2.15 2.78 8.51
C PRO A 60 2.40 1.38 9.08
N LEU A 61 3.67 1.05 9.36
CA LEU A 61 4.05 -0.24 9.92
C LEU A 61 3.84 -0.25 11.43
N TYR A 62 3.03 -1.19 11.90
CA TYR A 62 2.75 -1.41 13.33
C TYR A 62 3.87 -2.20 14.03
N VAL A 63 5.08 -1.63 14.05
CA VAL A 63 6.24 -2.23 14.72
C VAL A 63 6.26 -1.79 16.18
N SER A 64 5.67 -2.60 17.07
CA SER A 64 5.82 -2.35 18.51
C SER A 64 7.25 -2.67 18.95
N HIS A 65 7.94 -1.69 19.56
CA HIS A 65 9.17 -1.92 20.31
C HIS A 65 8.91 -2.55 21.69
N ARG A 66 7.63 -2.75 22.06
CA ARG A 66 7.20 -3.38 23.31
C ARG A 66 6.63 -4.77 23.04
N ASN A 67 6.41 -5.54 24.11
CA ASN A 67 5.89 -6.89 24.02
C ASN A 67 4.50 -6.87 23.31
N PRO A 68 4.36 -7.47 22.11
CA PRO A 68 3.12 -7.44 21.34
C PRO A 68 1.96 -8.22 21.99
N TYR A 69 2.24 -8.96 23.06
CA TYR A 69 1.24 -9.74 23.81
C TYR A 69 0.62 -8.97 24.99
N ASP A 70 0.89 -7.67 25.15
CA ASP A 70 0.19 -6.84 26.13
C ASP A 70 -1.08 -6.25 25.50
N PRO A 71 -2.29 -6.72 25.87
CA PRO A 71 -3.55 -6.26 25.27
C PRO A 71 -3.82 -4.79 25.55
N ALA A 72 -3.25 -4.22 26.63
CA ALA A 72 -3.39 -2.80 26.97
C ALA A 72 -2.54 -1.89 26.07
N VAL A 73 -1.68 -2.47 25.24
CA VAL A 73 -0.70 -1.79 24.38
C VAL A 73 -1.06 -1.95 22.90
N ALA A 74 -1.93 -2.92 22.57
CA ALA A 74 -2.10 -3.44 21.23
C ALA A 74 -2.83 -2.51 20.24
N THR A 75 -3.52 -1.47 20.72
CA THR A 75 -4.24 -0.49 19.89
C THR A 75 -3.85 0.96 20.15
N ASP A 76 -2.93 1.24 21.09
CA ASP A 76 -2.58 2.60 21.46
C ASP A 76 -1.61 3.23 20.43
N PRO A 77 -2.02 4.26 19.67
CA PRO A 77 -1.16 4.91 18.68
C PRO A 77 0.12 5.47 19.28
N ARG A 78 0.15 5.82 20.58
CA ARG A 78 1.35 6.32 21.27
C ARG A 78 2.46 5.27 21.36
N VAL A 79 2.11 3.99 21.26
CA VAL A 79 3.06 2.88 21.32
C VAL A 79 3.69 2.64 19.96
N TYR A 80 2.87 2.58 18.92
CA TYR A 80 3.31 2.26 17.56
C TYR A 80 3.88 3.47 16.82
N PHE A 81 3.37 4.66 17.12
CA PHE A 81 3.68 5.89 16.41
C PHE A 81 4.00 7.04 17.38
N PRO A 82 5.03 6.90 18.25
CA PRO A 82 5.38 7.94 19.20
C PRO A 82 5.83 9.25 18.53
N ASP A 83 6.37 9.15 17.32
CA ASP A 83 6.97 10.26 16.58
C ASP A 83 6.09 10.77 15.41
N VAL A 84 4.89 10.21 15.20
CA VAL A 84 3.99 10.72 14.16
C VAL A 84 3.54 12.14 14.52
N LYS A 85 3.37 13.00 13.52
CA LYS A 85 2.82 14.34 13.72
C LYS A 85 1.41 14.25 14.31
N PRO A 86 1.09 14.97 15.40
CA PRO A 86 -0.24 14.97 16.02
C PRO A 86 -1.36 15.26 15.01
N GLU A 87 -1.09 16.13 14.03
CA GLU A 87 -2.03 16.52 12.97
C GLU A 87 -2.37 15.37 12.02
N ALA A 88 -1.60 14.27 11.98
CA ALA A 88 -1.86 13.13 11.11
C ALA A 88 -2.74 12.06 11.79
N LEU A 89 -2.90 12.13 13.12
CA LEU A 89 -3.68 11.16 13.90
C LEU A 89 -5.19 11.19 13.61
N TRP A 90 -5.69 12.06 12.72
CA TRP A 90 -7.06 11.94 12.23
C TRP A 90 -7.26 10.71 11.34
N HIS A 91 -6.19 10.20 10.71
CA HIS A 91 -6.26 9.17 9.69
C HIS A 91 -6.52 7.79 10.31
N PRO A 92 -7.46 6.98 9.78
CA PRO A 92 -7.89 5.71 10.41
C PRO A 92 -6.78 4.65 10.45
N LEU A 93 -5.79 4.74 9.57
CA LEU A 93 -4.62 3.86 9.58
C LEU A 93 -3.71 3.99 10.80
N PHE A 94 -3.91 4.99 11.67
CA PHE A 94 -3.23 5.07 12.96
C PHE A 94 -4.01 4.40 14.10
N TRP A 95 -5.25 3.99 13.83
CA TRP A 95 -6.20 3.44 14.81
C TRP A 95 -6.66 2.03 14.42
N LEU A 96 -5.79 1.28 13.74
CA LEU A 96 -6.13 -0.09 13.36
C LEU A 96 -6.40 -0.95 14.61
N PRO A 97 -7.45 -1.77 14.57
CA PRO A 97 -7.72 -2.75 15.59
C PRO A 97 -6.58 -3.77 15.67
N SER A 98 -6.35 -4.36 16.84
CA SER A 98 -5.19 -5.24 17.08
C SER A 98 -5.05 -6.36 16.04
N ARG A 99 -6.18 -6.94 15.63
CA ARG A 99 -6.26 -8.01 14.61
C ARG A 99 -5.76 -7.60 13.24
N LEU A 100 -5.90 -6.32 12.87
CA LEU A 100 -5.41 -5.77 11.61
C LEU A 100 -4.01 -5.21 11.77
N ALA A 101 -3.69 -4.59 12.90
CA ALA A 101 -2.38 -4.04 13.21
C ALA A 101 -1.28 -5.12 13.25
N ASP A 102 -1.60 -6.32 13.74
CA ASP A 102 -0.63 -7.42 13.76
C ASP A 102 -0.45 -8.07 12.38
N ILE A 103 0.72 -7.84 11.79
CA ILE A 103 1.17 -8.45 10.53
C ILE A 103 1.28 -9.99 10.69
N ARG A 104 1.43 -10.52 11.91
CA ARG A 104 1.74 -11.94 12.20
C ARG A 104 0.58 -12.77 12.76
N SER A 105 -0.58 -12.19 13.04
CA SER A 105 -1.55 -12.76 13.98
C SER A 105 -2.23 -14.07 13.58
N VAL A 106 -2.24 -14.50 12.31
CA VAL A 106 -3.18 -15.57 11.89
C VAL A 106 -2.56 -16.84 11.30
N ASN A 107 -1.23 -16.94 11.18
CA ASN A 107 -0.59 -18.25 10.95
C ASN A 107 0.91 -18.23 11.27
N VAL A 108 1.43 -19.35 11.79
CA VAL A 108 2.87 -19.54 12.09
C VAL A 108 3.73 -19.47 10.82
N THR A 109 3.11 -19.56 9.64
CA THR A 109 3.64 -19.01 8.39
C THR A 109 3.25 -17.54 8.32
N SER A 110 4.18 -16.65 8.68
CA SER A 110 3.99 -15.19 8.62
C SER A 110 3.27 -14.81 7.32
N PRO A 111 2.15 -14.08 7.37
CA PRO A 111 1.62 -13.40 6.20
C PRO A 111 2.75 -12.67 5.49
N ASN A 112 2.79 -12.80 4.17
CA ASN A 112 3.63 -11.92 3.36
C ASN A 112 3.05 -10.50 3.50
N ASP A 113 3.91 -9.49 3.53
CA ASP A 113 3.54 -8.07 3.63
C ASP A 113 2.36 -7.69 2.69
N ASP A 114 2.27 -8.28 1.49
CA ASP A 114 1.16 -8.14 0.55
C ASP A 114 -0.20 -8.61 1.08
N GLU A 115 -0.25 -9.74 1.77
CA GLU A 115 -1.49 -10.28 2.34
C GLU A 115 -2.03 -9.36 3.42
N TRP A 116 -1.12 -8.88 4.28
CA TRP A 116 -1.46 -7.89 5.29
C TRP A 116 -1.94 -6.59 4.66
N ALA A 117 -1.23 -6.08 3.65
CA ALA A 117 -1.60 -4.89 2.89
C ALA A 117 -3.01 -4.98 2.34
N CYS A 118 -3.30 -6.08 1.62
CA CYS A 118 -4.60 -6.32 1.02
C CYS A 118 -5.69 -6.41 2.07
N ARG A 119 -5.42 -7.11 3.17
CA ARG A 119 -6.38 -7.24 4.28
C ARG A 119 -6.77 -5.88 4.84
N VAL A 120 -5.77 -5.02 5.12
CA VAL A 120 -6.01 -3.66 5.62
C VAL A 120 -6.85 -2.88 4.61
N ALA A 121 -6.48 -2.88 3.33
CA ALA A 121 -7.17 -2.13 2.28
C ALA A 121 -8.63 -2.59 2.08
N ILE A 122 -8.87 -3.89 1.97
CA ILE A 122 -10.22 -4.46 1.86
C ILE A 122 -11.06 -4.04 3.06
N GLN A 123 -10.49 -4.14 4.27
CA GLN A 123 -11.22 -3.79 5.47
C GLN A 123 -11.54 -2.28 5.51
N MET A 124 -10.61 -1.41 5.12
CA MET A 124 -10.87 0.04 5.08
C MET A 124 -12.07 0.38 4.18
N VAL A 125 -12.18 -0.28 3.02
CA VAL A 125 -13.31 -0.09 2.11
C VAL A 125 -14.59 -0.68 2.71
N ALA A 126 -14.54 -1.94 3.16
CA ALA A 126 -15.70 -2.67 3.64
C ALA A 126 -16.39 -2.03 4.86
N THR A 127 -15.63 -1.29 5.69
CA THR A 127 -16.18 -0.59 6.88
C THR A 127 -16.44 0.89 6.63
N GLY A 128 -16.24 1.38 5.40
CA GLY A 128 -16.42 2.78 5.05
C GLY A 128 -15.37 3.73 5.64
N MET A 129 -14.30 3.20 6.26
CA MET A 129 -13.15 3.98 6.71
C MET A 129 -12.44 4.66 5.54
N TYR A 130 -12.54 4.06 4.36
CA TYR A 130 -12.30 4.67 3.07
C TYR A 130 -13.55 4.56 2.18
N ASP A 131 -13.83 5.60 1.41
CA ASP A 131 -14.93 5.62 0.44
C ASP A 131 -14.33 5.83 -0.95
N PRO A 132 -14.31 4.79 -1.81
CA PRO A 132 -13.76 4.89 -3.16
C PRO A 132 -14.56 5.83 -4.06
N THR A 133 -15.87 6.01 -3.82
CA THR A 133 -16.71 6.86 -4.68
C THR A 133 -16.26 8.31 -4.59
N SER A 134 -16.04 8.80 -3.37
CA SER A 134 -15.59 10.17 -3.12
C SER A 134 -14.06 10.31 -3.04
N GLY A 135 -13.31 9.21 -2.91
CA GLY A 135 -11.87 9.23 -2.67
C GLY A 135 -11.53 9.84 -1.32
N THR A 136 -12.34 9.58 -0.28
CA THR A 136 -12.16 10.21 1.03
C THR A 136 -12.07 9.20 2.16
N TRP A 137 -11.38 9.61 3.22
CA TRP A 137 -11.14 8.85 4.43
C TRP A 137 -12.04 9.34 5.56
N TYR A 138 -12.45 8.41 6.44
CA TYR A 138 -13.11 8.72 7.69
C TYR A 138 -12.17 9.52 8.61
N ASP A 139 -12.66 10.62 9.17
CA ASP A 139 -11.89 11.41 10.14
C ASP A 139 -12.19 10.92 11.57
N VAL A 140 -11.26 10.11 12.10
CA VAL A 140 -11.39 9.50 13.43
C VAL A 140 -11.56 10.56 14.50
N LEU A 141 -10.69 11.58 14.51
CA LEU A 141 -10.71 12.60 15.56
C LEU A 141 -11.96 13.47 15.51
N ALA A 142 -12.42 13.83 14.32
CA ALA A 142 -13.65 14.61 14.17
C ALA A 142 -14.89 13.85 14.65
N ALA A 143 -14.91 12.51 14.54
CA ALA A 143 -16.00 11.69 15.08
C ALA A 143 -16.14 11.80 16.61
N TYR A 144 -15.03 12.12 17.31
CA TYR A 144 -15.00 12.38 18.75
C TYR A 144 -14.97 13.88 19.09
N GLY A 145 -15.27 14.74 18.11
CA GLY A 145 -15.36 16.19 18.30
C GLY A 145 -14.03 16.91 18.46
N LEU A 146 -12.93 16.34 17.93
CA LEU A 146 -11.61 16.96 17.90
C LEU A 146 -11.25 17.40 16.48
N ASP A 147 -10.78 18.64 16.32
CA ASP A 147 -10.29 19.16 15.02
C ASP A 147 -8.80 19.48 15.07
N VAL A 148 -8.01 18.78 14.26
CA VAL A 148 -6.56 19.00 14.14
C VAL A 148 -6.20 20.41 13.63
N ASN A 149 -7.14 21.15 13.04
CA ASN A 149 -6.93 22.54 12.61
C ASN A 149 -7.23 23.57 13.71
N ASP A 150 -7.89 23.17 14.80
CA ASP A 150 -8.03 24.02 15.99
C ASP A 150 -6.75 23.93 16.84
N PRO A 151 -6.03 25.05 17.07
CA PRO A 151 -4.84 25.06 17.90
C PRO A 151 -5.05 24.49 19.32
N ALA A 152 -6.26 24.58 19.88
CA ALA A 152 -6.56 24.05 21.20
C ALA A 152 -6.62 22.51 21.20
N ASP A 153 -7.32 21.92 20.24
CA ASP A 153 -7.41 20.47 20.09
C ASP A 153 -6.07 19.88 19.67
N LEU A 154 -5.33 20.55 18.77
CA LEU A 154 -3.99 20.12 18.39
C LEU A 154 -3.03 20.10 19.59
N ALA A 155 -3.08 21.11 20.46
CA ALA A 155 -2.29 21.14 21.69
C ALA A 155 -2.67 20.01 22.65
N ARG A 156 -3.97 19.68 22.73
CA ARG A 156 -4.50 18.56 23.53
C ARG A 156 -4.02 17.20 23.00
N ILE A 157 -4.11 16.96 21.70
CA ILE A 157 -3.60 15.73 21.04
C ILE A 157 -2.08 15.62 21.24
N THR A 158 -1.35 16.71 21.07
CA THR A 158 0.11 16.75 21.31
C THR A 158 0.46 16.38 22.75
N ALA A 159 -0.29 16.91 23.74
CA ALA A 159 -0.07 16.58 25.15
C ALA A 159 -0.37 15.11 25.45
N TRP A 160 -1.45 14.58 24.88
CA TRP A 160 -1.81 13.17 24.98
C TRP A 160 -0.74 12.24 24.36
N GLN A 161 -0.27 12.56 23.16
CA GLN A 161 0.75 11.77 22.47
C GLN A 161 2.07 11.70 23.25
N ARG A 162 2.41 12.75 24.00
CA ARG A 162 3.57 12.79 24.92
C ARG A 162 3.35 12.02 26.23
N GLY A 163 2.28 11.24 26.33
CA GLY A 163 1.94 10.41 27.50
C GLY A 163 1.00 11.09 28.50
N GLY A 164 0.39 12.22 28.14
CA GLY A 164 -0.71 12.80 28.91
C GLY A 164 -1.95 11.92 28.84
N ALA A 165 -2.70 11.85 29.94
CA ALA A 165 -4.04 11.25 29.91
C ALA A 165 -5.02 12.21 29.24
N ASP A 166 -5.95 11.67 28.47
CA ASP A 166 -7.03 12.42 27.83
C ASP A 166 -8.33 11.61 27.84
N PRO A 167 -9.41 12.12 28.45
CA PRO A 167 -10.63 11.36 28.65
C PRO A 167 -11.39 11.03 27.36
N ILE A 168 -11.03 11.63 26.21
CA ILE A 168 -11.62 11.29 24.91
C ILE A 168 -10.65 10.41 24.13
N LEU A 169 -9.39 10.83 23.95
CA LEU A 169 -8.43 10.09 23.14
C LEU A 169 -8.11 8.71 23.73
N ASP A 170 -8.09 8.56 25.07
CA ASP A 170 -7.90 7.26 25.73
C ASP A 170 -9.13 6.33 25.60
N THR A 171 -10.23 6.81 25.01
CA THR A 171 -11.47 6.02 24.80
C THR A 171 -11.72 5.67 23.34
N ILE A 172 -10.87 6.13 22.42
CA ILE A 172 -11.01 5.79 21.00
C ILE A 172 -10.59 4.34 20.82
N ASP A 173 -11.54 3.53 20.41
CA ASP A 173 -11.38 2.12 20.05
C ASP A 173 -12.27 1.90 18.82
N LEU A 174 -11.68 1.40 17.73
CA LEU A 174 -12.38 1.16 16.47
C LEU A 174 -12.71 -0.32 16.23
N ASP A 175 -12.42 -1.20 17.19
CA ASP A 175 -12.61 -2.65 17.05
C ASP A 175 -14.03 -3.00 16.56
N ASP A 176 -15.06 -2.33 17.11
CA ASP A 176 -16.47 -2.54 16.76
C ASP A 176 -16.82 -1.97 15.38
N GLU A 177 -16.29 -0.79 15.03
CA GLU A 177 -16.47 -0.13 13.72
C GLU A 177 -15.84 -0.93 12.58
N PHE A 178 -14.84 -1.76 12.89
CA PHE A 178 -14.23 -2.65 11.93
C PHE A 178 -14.96 -4.00 11.77
N ARG A 179 -16.05 -4.25 12.51
CA ARG A 179 -16.84 -5.48 12.37
C ARG A 179 -17.75 -5.42 11.13
N PRO A 180 -17.86 -6.51 10.35
CA PRO A 180 -18.83 -6.58 9.25
C PRO A 180 -20.26 -6.36 9.73
N GLU A 181 -21.06 -5.62 8.98
CA GLU A 181 -22.49 -5.45 9.30
C GLU A 181 -23.21 -6.81 9.34
N GLY A 182 -24.07 -7.02 10.35
CA GLY A 182 -24.88 -8.23 10.49
C GLY A 182 -24.27 -9.33 11.38
N THR A 183 -23.07 -9.13 11.93
CA THR A 183 -22.57 -9.98 13.04
C THR A 183 -23.11 -9.49 14.39
N ASP A 184 -24.43 -9.51 14.57
CA ASP A 184 -25.10 -9.14 15.84
C ASP A 184 -24.92 -10.21 16.95
N VAL A 185 -24.31 -11.34 16.59
CA VAL A 185 -23.99 -12.40 17.55
C VAL A 185 -22.55 -12.17 17.99
N PRO A 186 -22.28 -12.00 19.30
CA PRO A 186 -20.93 -12.09 19.84
C PRO A 186 -20.40 -13.46 19.44
N LEU A 187 -19.57 -13.51 18.42
CA LEU A 187 -18.85 -14.71 18.06
C LEU A 187 -17.98 -15.02 19.28
N ASN A 188 -17.98 -16.27 19.74
CA ASN A 188 -16.97 -16.64 20.72
C ASN A 188 -15.59 -16.57 20.04
N TRP A 189 -14.54 -16.40 20.83
CA TRP A 189 -13.16 -16.28 20.31
C TRP A 189 -12.80 -17.37 19.28
N ASP A 190 -13.29 -18.59 19.46
CA ASP A 190 -13.06 -19.70 18.51
C ASP A 190 -13.75 -19.51 17.15
N GLN A 191 -14.94 -18.90 17.14
CA GLN A 191 -15.68 -18.58 15.91
C GLN A 191 -15.12 -17.35 15.20
N GLU A 192 -14.67 -16.33 15.94
CA GLU A 192 -13.92 -15.19 15.37
C GLU A 192 -12.67 -15.70 14.67
N LEU A 193 -11.92 -16.59 15.33
CA LEU A 193 -10.71 -17.19 14.78
C LEU A 193 -10.98 -18.00 13.51
N LEU A 194 -12.12 -18.71 13.42
CA LEU A 194 -12.48 -19.50 12.24
C LEU A 194 -12.91 -18.63 11.07
N VAL A 195 -13.69 -17.57 11.31
CA VAL A 195 -14.08 -16.60 10.28
C VAL A 195 -12.84 -15.85 9.78
N GLU A 196 -11.96 -15.43 10.70
CA GLU A 196 -10.68 -14.84 10.33
C GLU A 196 -9.79 -15.82 9.58
N ALA A 197 -9.65 -17.07 10.00
CA ALA A 197 -8.83 -18.05 9.30
C ALA A 197 -9.35 -18.32 7.88
N ALA A 198 -10.68 -18.43 7.70
CA ALA A 198 -11.29 -18.57 6.39
C ALA A 198 -11.05 -17.32 5.52
N TYR A 199 -11.26 -16.12 6.08
CA TYR A 199 -11.00 -14.86 5.40
C TYR A 199 -9.53 -14.71 5.00
N ASN A 200 -8.60 -15.01 5.90
CA ASN A 200 -7.16 -14.95 5.62
C ASN A 200 -6.74 -15.99 4.58
N ALA A 201 -7.33 -17.20 4.59
CA ALA A 201 -7.08 -18.19 3.54
C ALA A 201 -7.54 -17.69 2.16
N HIS A 202 -8.71 -17.04 2.09
CA HIS A 202 -9.19 -16.42 0.85
C HIS A 202 -8.30 -15.26 0.41
N VAL A 203 -7.83 -14.41 1.35
CA VAL A 203 -6.90 -13.31 1.05
C VAL A 203 -5.57 -13.86 0.54
N ALA A 204 -5.02 -14.92 1.15
CA ALA A 204 -3.77 -15.54 0.72
C ALA A 204 -3.88 -16.20 -0.67
N ASP A 205 -4.96 -16.93 -0.93
CA ASP A 205 -5.24 -17.50 -2.25
C ASP A 205 -5.44 -16.39 -3.29
N PHE A 206 -6.14 -15.31 -2.92
CA PHE A 206 -6.33 -14.15 -3.77
C PHE A 206 -5.00 -13.44 -4.08
N THR A 207 -4.20 -13.12 -3.07
CA THR A 207 -2.94 -12.38 -3.24
C THR A 207 -1.93 -13.20 -4.04
N SER A 208 -1.67 -14.44 -3.63
CA SER A 208 -0.64 -15.29 -4.22
C SER A 208 -1.04 -15.89 -5.57
N GLY A 209 -2.33 -16.22 -5.74
CA GLY A 209 -2.83 -16.89 -6.93
C GLY A 209 -3.29 -15.96 -8.04
N LEU A 210 -3.74 -14.74 -7.71
CA LEU A 210 -4.36 -13.83 -8.67
C LEU A 210 -3.80 -12.41 -8.62
N ALA A 211 -3.91 -11.72 -7.49
CA ALA A 211 -3.66 -10.29 -7.40
C ALA A 211 -2.20 -9.92 -7.70
N ARG A 212 -1.25 -10.62 -7.07
CA ARG A 212 0.19 -10.38 -7.28
C ARG A 212 0.62 -10.72 -8.72
N PRO A 213 0.29 -11.89 -9.29
CA PRO A 213 0.49 -12.17 -10.71
C PRO A 213 -0.11 -11.13 -11.66
N ALA A 214 -1.38 -10.74 -11.44
CA ALA A 214 -2.07 -9.75 -12.25
C ALA A 214 -1.39 -8.37 -12.19
N MET A 215 -0.97 -7.97 -10.99
CA MET A 215 -0.29 -6.69 -10.78
C MET A 215 1.11 -6.69 -11.41
N TRP A 216 1.88 -7.77 -11.30
CA TRP A 216 3.15 -7.88 -12.04
C TRP A 216 2.96 -7.73 -13.55
N GLY A 217 1.98 -8.42 -14.12
CA GLY A 217 1.67 -8.30 -15.54
C GLY A 217 1.31 -6.88 -15.94
N ARG A 218 0.51 -6.21 -15.11
CA ARG A 218 0.06 -4.84 -15.37
C ARG A 218 1.18 -3.84 -15.27
N PHE A 219 1.90 -3.80 -14.15
CA PHE A 219 3.00 -2.86 -13.95
C PHE A 219 4.06 -3.05 -15.02
N ALA A 220 4.34 -4.29 -15.39
CA ALA A 220 5.24 -4.58 -16.48
C ALA A 220 4.76 -3.99 -17.82
N ARG A 221 3.46 -4.11 -18.13
CA ARG A 221 2.86 -3.52 -19.35
C ARG A 221 2.90 -1.99 -19.33
N ASP A 222 2.54 -1.39 -18.20
CA ASP A 222 2.39 0.06 -18.07
C ASP A 222 3.77 0.73 -18.14
N LEU A 223 4.76 0.25 -17.36
CA LEU A 223 6.17 0.68 -17.47
C LEU A 223 6.75 0.43 -18.86
N TYR A 224 6.45 -0.71 -19.50
CA TYR A 224 6.87 -0.94 -20.87
C TYR A 224 6.28 0.10 -21.83
N THR A 225 4.99 0.44 -21.67
CA THR A 225 4.32 1.42 -22.53
C THR A 225 4.95 2.80 -22.40
N ASP A 226 5.28 3.22 -21.18
CA ASP A 226 5.87 4.52 -20.91
C ASP A 226 7.33 4.63 -21.37
N TYR A 227 8.10 3.55 -21.19
CA TYR A 227 9.55 3.59 -21.44
C TYR A 227 9.99 3.08 -22.80
N ASN A 228 9.17 2.26 -23.48
CA ASN A 228 9.50 1.76 -24.81
C ASN A 228 9.74 2.88 -25.87
N PRO A 229 9.02 4.03 -25.85
CA PRO A 229 9.32 5.15 -26.74
C PRO A 229 10.76 5.69 -26.61
N PHE A 230 11.41 5.56 -25.45
CA PHE A 230 12.79 6.01 -25.26
C PHE A 230 13.82 5.14 -26.02
N ARG A 231 13.41 4.00 -26.60
CA ARG A 231 14.27 3.17 -27.45
C ARG A 231 14.45 3.73 -28.86
N GLU A 232 13.60 4.68 -29.27
CA GLU A 232 13.69 5.29 -30.59
C GLU A 232 14.93 6.19 -30.69
N PRO A 233 15.63 6.20 -31.84
CA PRO A 233 16.75 7.11 -32.04
C PRO A 233 16.25 8.57 -32.12
N ASN A 234 17.04 9.50 -31.58
CA ASN A 234 16.77 10.96 -31.63
C ASN A 234 15.51 11.44 -30.90
N ILE A 235 15.21 10.87 -29.72
CA ILE A 235 14.11 11.30 -28.84
C ILE A 235 14.25 12.73 -28.27
N GLY A 236 15.36 13.41 -28.54
CA GLY A 236 15.58 14.81 -28.11
C GLY A 236 15.90 14.96 -26.62
N VAL A 237 16.26 13.87 -25.95
CA VAL A 237 16.74 13.83 -24.56
C VAL A 237 18.25 13.66 -24.57
N ASP A 238 18.96 14.42 -23.73
CA ASP A 238 20.41 14.28 -23.57
C ASP A 238 20.80 13.00 -22.80
N ASP A 239 22.08 12.63 -22.90
CA ASP A 239 22.61 11.39 -22.33
C ASP A 239 22.42 11.29 -20.81
N GLU A 240 22.59 12.40 -20.08
CA GLU A 240 22.48 12.44 -18.61
C GLU A 240 21.04 12.25 -18.16
N THR A 241 20.11 13.02 -18.76
CA THR A 241 18.68 12.89 -18.48
C THR A 241 18.15 11.50 -18.83
N LEU A 242 18.59 10.92 -19.95
CA LEU A 242 18.19 9.56 -20.33
C LEU A 242 18.73 8.53 -19.33
N ALA A 243 19.97 8.66 -18.87
CA ALA A 243 20.53 7.78 -17.86
C ALA A 243 19.75 7.84 -16.54
N GLU A 244 19.35 9.04 -16.10
CA GLU A 244 18.51 9.21 -14.91
C GLU A 244 17.15 8.51 -15.05
N TYR A 245 16.46 8.69 -16.19
CA TYR A 245 15.18 8.04 -16.45
C TYR A 245 15.28 6.52 -16.50
N VAL A 246 16.32 5.98 -17.15
CA VAL A 246 16.55 4.54 -17.22
C VAL A 246 16.94 3.97 -15.86
N GLY A 247 17.73 4.71 -15.06
CA GLY A 247 18.02 4.35 -13.68
C GLY A 247 16.76 4.26 -12.84
N ALA A 248 15.88 5.27 -12.93
CA ALA A 248 14.59 5.26 -12.23
C ALA A 248 13.71 4.07 -12.64
N LEU A 249 13.61 3.77 -13.94
CA LEU A 249 12.90 2.60 -14.47
C LEU A 249 13.42 1.31 -13.83
N ILE A 250 14.74 1.11 -13.82
CA ILE A 250 15.36 -0.10 -13.29
C ILE A 250 15.08 -0.25 -11.80
N GLN A 251 15.19 0.83 -11.03
CA GLN A 251 14.91 0.81 -9.59
C GLN A 251 13.42 0.57 -9.28
N VAL A 252 12.52 1.07 -10.12
CA VAL A 252 11.09 0.74 -10.05
C VAL A 252 10.86 -0.73 -10.40
N GLY A 253 11.48 -1.23 -11.46
CA GLY A 253 11.39 -2.63 -11.87
C GLY A 253 11.86 -3.61 -10.78
N LEU A 254 13.00 -3.29 -10.16
CA LEU A 254 13.57 -4.02 -9.02
C LEU A 254 12.62 -4.10 -7.83
N ARG A 255 11.94 -3.01 -7.50
CA ARG A 255 11.05 -2.93 -6.33
C ARG A 255 9.66 -3.51 -6.57
N SER A 256 9.22 -3.65 -7.82
CA SER A 256 7.81 -3.93 -8.12
C SER A 256 7.56 -5.23 -8.89
N VAL A 257 8.39 -5.57 -9.88
CA VAL A 257 8.15 -6.71 -10.77
C VAL A 257 9.27 -7.74 -10.76
N ALA A 258 10.38 -7.48 -10.06
CA ALA A 258 11.52 -8.38 -10.07
C ALA A 258 11.26 -9.73 -9.38
N GLU A 259 10.29 -9.78 -8.46
CA GLU A 259 9.85 -11.02 -7.84
C GLU A 259 8.98 -11.90 -8.77
N ALA A 260 8.55 -11.35 -9.91
CA ALA A 260 7.80 -12.10 -10.91
C ALA A 260 8.59 -13.35 -11.29
N ARG A 261 7.93 -14.51 -11.17
CA ARG A 261 8.57 -15.81 -11.42
C ARG A 261 8.63 -16.11 -12.90
N HIS A 262 9.67 -16.80 -13.36
CA HIS A 262 9.72 -17.36 -14.71
C HIS A 262 8.70 -18.49 -14.90
N PRO A 263 8.15 -18.66 -16.13
CA PRO A 263 7.16 -19.69 -16.41
C PRO A 263 7.74 -21.10 -16.46
N GLY A 264 9.06 -21.24 -16.62
CA GLY A 264 9.74 -22.53 -16.73
C GLY A 264 10.19 -23.10 -15.38
N ASP A 265 11.09 -22.39 -14.70
CA ASP A 265 11.74 -22.86 -13.46
C ASP A 265 11.18 -22.21 -12.19
N GLY A 266 10.27 -21.24 -12.32
CA GLY A 266 9.70 -20.51 -11.20
C GLY A 266 10.67 -19.60 -10.45
N ALA A 267 11.88 -19.38 -10.98
CA ALA A 267 12.87 -18.50 -10.39
C ALA A 267 12.42 -17.03 -10.49
N PRO A 268 12.68 -16.20 -9.48
CA PRO A 268 12.40 -14.77 -9.56
C PRO A 268 13.37 -14.09 -10.54
N ARG A 269 12.90 -13.03 -11.20
CA ARG A 269 13.66 -12.25 -12.20
C ARG A 269 14.63 -11.23 -11.60
N ILE A 270 14.84 -11.25 -10.28
CA ILE A 270 15.73 -10.32 -9.54
C ILE A 270 17.12 -10.24 -10.16
N THR A 271 17.70 -11.38 -10.55
CA THR A 271 19.04 -11.39 -11.16
C THR A 271 19.07 -10.70 -12.52
N GLU A 272 18.03 -10.83 -13.34
CA GLU A 272 17.96 -10.19 -14.65
C GLU A 272 17.88 -8.67 -14.52
N TRP A 273 17.06 -8.19 -13.57
CA TRP A 273 16.97 -6.77 -13.24
C TRP A 273 18.26 -6.21 -12.65
N ALA A 274 18.93 -6.95 -11.76
CA ALA A 274 20.23 -6.56 -11.22
C ALA A 274 21.30 -6.46 -12.32
N MET A 275 21.23 -7.28 -13.37
CA MET A 275 22.11 -7.16 -14.53
C MET A 275 21.82 -5.89 -15.34
N ALA A 276 20.56 -5.51 -15.51
CA ALA A 276 20.21 -4.24 -16.15
C ALA A 276 20.79 -3.05 -15.35
N ASP A 277 20.66 -3.07 -14.02
CA ASP A 277 21.22 -2.05 -13.12
C ASP A 277 22.74 -1.91 -13.26
N VAL A 278 23.47 -3.03 -13.16
CA VAL A 278 24.94 -3.04 -13.31
C VAL A 278 25.39 -2.62 -14.71
N SER A 279 24.56 -2.80 -15.74
CA SER A 279 24.88 -2.40 -17.11
C SER A 279 24.74 -0.89 -17.37
N LEU A 280 24.04 -0.16 -16.50
CA LEU A 280 23.93 1.29 -16.57
C LEU A 280 25.13 1.94 -15.86
N THR A 281 26.11 2.39 -16.63
CA THR A 281 27.35 3.00 -16.11
C THR A 281 27.41 4.51 -16.37
N PRO A 282 28.03 5.31 -15.48
CA PRO A 282 28.19 6.74 -15.70
C PRO A 282 28.94 7.07 -16.99
N GLY A 283 28.42 8.01 -17.77
CA GLY A 283 29.05 8.52 -19.00
C GLY A 283 28.75 7.72 -20.27
N MET A 284 27.79 6.78 -20.23
CA MET A 284 27.26 6.15 -21.45
C MET A 284 26.57 7.17 -22.35
N SER A 285 26.75 7.04 -23.65
CA SER A 285 25.97 7.77 -24.65
C SER A 285 24.53 7.26 -24.71
N ALA A 286 23.60 8.09 -25.23
CA ALA A 286 22.22 7.66 -25.44
C ALA A 286 22.10 6.37 -26.27
N GLU A 287 22.94 6.20 -27.30
CA GLU A 287 22.96 4.98 -28.12
C GLU A 287 23.34 3.74 -27.28
N GLU A 288 24.35 3.85 -26.42
CA GLU A 288 24.76 2.76 -25.52
C GLU A 288 23.67 2.44 -24.47
N ILE A 289 23.01 3.47 -23.93
CA ILE A 289 21.91 3.30 -22.97
C ILE A 289 20.73 2.58 -23.62
N GLN A 290 20.34 3.03 -24.82
CA GLN A 290 19.24 2.47 -25.60
C GLN A 290 19.49 1.01 -26.01
N ALA A 291 20.70 0.70 -26.46
CA ALA A 291 21.07 -0.64 -26.92
C ALA A 291 21.38 -1.62 -25.77
N GLY A 292 21.66 -1.12 -24.57
CA GLY A 292 22.01 -1.92 -23.39
C GLY A 292 20.91 -1.92 -22.32
N PRO A 293 21.08 -1.17 -21.22
CA PRO A 293 20.22 -1.23 -20.04
C PRO A 293 18.73 -0.99 -20.34
N LEU A 294 18.40 -0.02 -21.20
CA LEU A 294 17.01 0.29 -21.53
C LEU A 294 16.35 -0.86 -22.32
N ALA A 295 17.05 -1.41 -23.32
CA ALA A 295 16.55 -2.55 -24.08
C ALA A 295 16.32 -3.77 -23.16
N MET A 296 17.28 -4.06 -22.28
CA MET A 296 17.14 -5.15 -21.30
C MET A 296 15.92 -4.96 -20.39
N ALA A 297 15.76 -3.78 -19.79
CA ALA A 297 14.63 -3.48 -18.92
C ALA A 297 13.29 -3.60 -19.69
N CYS A 298 13.19 -3.02 -20.89
CA CYS A 298 11.98 -3.11 -21.71
C CYS A 298 11.64 -4.55 -22.10
N ASP A 299 12.62 -5.38 -22.44
CA ASP A 299 12.40 -6.76 -22.82
C ASP A 299 11.95 -7.61 -21.61
N LEU A 300 12.49 -7.34 -20.42
CA LEU A 300 12.02 -7.94 -19.16
C LEU A 300 10.56 -7.59 -18.87
N LEU A 301 10.22 -6.30 -18.96
CA LEU A 301 8.86 -5.81 -18.77
C LEU A 301 7.89 -6.43 -19.79
N HIS A 302 8.24 -6.41 -21.07
CA HIS A 302 7.41 -7.01 -22.11
C HIS A 302 7.17 -8.50 -21.88
N SER A 303 8.22 -9.26 -21.57
CA SER A 303 8.10 -10.71 -21.30
C SER A 303 7.26 -11.02 -20.07
N THR A 304 7.35 -10.17 -19.03
CA THR A 304 6.57 -10.30 -17.79
C THR A 304 5.11 -9.99 -18.05
N ALA A 305 4.81 -8.92 -18.79
CA ALA A 305 3.46 -8.55 -19.18
C ALA A 305 2.75 -9.67 -19.96
N LEU A 306 3.43 -10.26 -20.96
CA LEU A 306 2.89 -11.38 -21.74
C LEU A 306 2.66 -12.63 -20.87
N GLN A 307 3.58 -12.93 -19.97
CA GLN A 307 3.48 -14.10 -19.10
C GLN A 307 2.24 -14.05 -18.19
N TYR A 308 1.92 -12.87 -17.68
CA TYR A 308 0.85 -12.67 -16.71
C TYR A 308 -0.45 -12.13 -17.33
N GLU A 309 -0.59 -12.16 -18.65
CA GLU A 309 -1.79 -11.67 -19.35
C GLU A 309 -3.07 -12.36 -18.90
N GLN A 310 -3.03 -13.67 -18.68
CA GLN A 310 -4.19 -14.42 -18.17
C GLN A 310 -4.58 -14.01 -16.76
N ALA A 311 -3.59 -13.80 -15.88
CA ALA A 311 -3.83 -13.32 -14.52
C ALA A 311 -4.37 -11.89 -14.52
N MET A 312 -3.86 -11.00 -15.39
CA MET A 312 -4.39 -9.65 -15.57
C MET A 312 -5.86 -9.65 -15.97
N ASN A 313 -6.25 -10.52 -16.90
CA ASN A 313 -7.65 -10.63 -17.34
C ASN A 313 -8.54 -11.14 -16.19
N ALA A 314 -8.13 -12.21 -15.51
CA ALA A 314 -8.87 -12.74 -14.37
C ALA A 314 -8.93 -11.75 -13.19
N GLY A 315 -7.89 -10.94 -12.98
CA GLY A 315 -7.86 -9.90 -11.95
C GLY A 315 -8.80 -8.73 -12.24
N ARG A 316 -8.97 -8.36 -13.52
CA ARG A 316 -9.95 -7.34 -13.93
C ARG A 316 -11.36 -7.78 -13.58
N ASP A 317 -11.72 -9.00 -13.96
CA ASP A 317 -13.05 -9.57 -13.66
C ASP A 317 -13.34 -9.57 -12.15
N PHE A 318 -12.31 -9.76 -11.32
CA PHE A 318 -12.44 -9.69 -9.86
C PHE A 318 -12.64 -8.27 -9.32
N VAL A 319 -11.94 -7.27 -9.85
CA VAL A 319 -12.16 -5.86 -9.46
C VAL A 319 -13.57 -5.43 -9.79
N GLU A 320 -14.05 -5.78 -10.99
CA GLU A 320 -15.44 -5.54 -11.39
C GLU A 320 -16.42 -6.19 -10.39
N LEU A 321 -16.12 -7.41 -9.91
CA LEU A 321 -16.93 -8.07 -8.89
C LEU A 321 -16.88 -7.37 -7.53
N LEU A 322 -15.74 -6.80 -7.12
CA LEU A 322 -15.65 -5.98 -5.90
C LEU A 322 -16.43 -4.67 -6.00
N GLU A 323 -16.54 -4.09 -7.20
CA GLU A 323 -17.35 -2.89 -7.44
C GLU A 323 -18.86 -3.17 -7.41
N GLU A 324 -19.28 -4.42 -7.62
CA GLU A 324 -20.68 -4.86 -7.57
C GLU A 324 -21.16 -5.24 -6.15
N MET A 325 -20.24 -5.41 -5.19
CA MET A 325 -20.54 -5.75 -3.79
C MET A 325 -20.86 -4.52 -2.93
#